data_AF-A0A9D5BAC4-F1
#
_entry.id   AF-A0A9D5BAC4-F1
#
_cell.length_a   1.000
_cell.length_b   1.000
_cell.length_c   1.000
_cell.angle_alpha   90.00
_cell.angle_beta   90.00
_cell.angle_gamma   90.00
#
_symmetry.space_group_name_H-M   'P 1'
#
loop_
_entity.id
_entity.type
_entity.pdbx_description
1 polymer ?
#
loop_
_entity_poly.entity_id
_entity_poly.type
_entity_poly.pdbx_seq_one_letter_code
_entity_poly.pdbx_strand_id
1 'polypeptide(L)'
;MGVSVGKAWSLGMLSTNLALLPNNKKKHVCSQQQRKTITISWSLVCGFMLFILGLISLFTGHMLSDLEWYSHRLVHPNFYSRLDGNYRAPIDIWKSKLSKYYYGCSDRGRDYAPAVPEQMSNGYLLIAASGGLNQQRTGITDAVVVARILNATLVVPELDHHSFWKDDSDFINIFDVDWFISYLAKDVTIVKRVPDKVMRSMEKPPYTMRVPRKSEPDYYLDQVLPILLRRQVVQLTKFDFRLANHLDDELQKLRCRVNYHALRFTKPIQELGQTIVMRMQKMARRFIAVHLRFEPDMLAFSSCYFGGGDKERNELGEIRKRWTTLPVRLQPCFLSTNYFAM
;
A
#
# COMPACT_ATOMS: atom_id res chain seq x y z
N MET A 1 -6.09 56.16 19.62
CA MET A 1 -7.16 56.93 20.32
C MET A 1 -8.45 56.55 19.62
N GLY A 2 -9.16 55.51 20.05
CA GLY A 2 -10.03 55.49 21.24
C GLY A 2 -11.48 55.69 20.73
N VAL A 3 -12.56 55.06 21.19
CA VAL A 3 -12.92 54.17 22.31
C VAL A 3 -14.32 53.63 21.88
N SER A 4 -14.58 52.33 21.79
CA SER A 4 -15.27 51.43 22.75
C SER A 4 -16.61 51.91 23.39
N VAL A 5 -17.34 50.89 23.89
CA VAL A 5 -18.53 50.83 24.77
C VAL A 5 -19.88 50.75 24.01
N GLY A 6 -20.80 49.81 24.21
CA GLY A 6 -20.92 48.67 25.14
C GLY A 6 -22.42 48.33 25.37
N LYS A 7 -22.69 47.10 25.83
CA LYS A 7 -23.94 46.56 26.47
C LYS A 7 -25.13 46.28 25.53
N ALA A 8 -25.66 45.06 25.36
CA ALA A 8 -26.20 44.03 26.27
C ALA A 8 -27.66 44.27 26.74
N TRP A 9 -28.43 43.16 26.80
CA TRP A 9 -29.79 42.90 27.34
C TRP A 9 -30.96 43.18 26.36
N SER A 10 -31.76 42.21 25.86
CA SER A 10 -32.45 41.00 26.37
C SER A 10 -33.93 41.25 26.69
N LEU A 11 -34.78 40.68 25.82
CA LEU A 11 -36.11 40.08 26.04
C LEU A 11 -37.28 40.94 26.58
N GLY A 12 -38.34 40.96 25.78
CA GLY A 12 -39.70 41.17 26.24
C GLY A 12 -40.66 40.32 25.40
N MET A 13 -41.21 39.26 25.99
CA MET A 13 -42.53 38.78 25.62
C MET A 13 -43.34 38.48 26.89
N LEU A 14 -44.37 39.30 27.08
CA LEU A 14 -45.53 39.07 27.92
C LEU A 14 -46.19 37.72 27.52
N SER A 15 -47.00 37.02 28.31
CA SER A 15 -47.95 37.52 29.30
C SER A 15 -48.53 36.36 30.11
N THR A 16 -48.88 36.70 31.35
CA THR A 16 -50.08 36.28 32.12
C THR A 16 -50.20 34.88 32.72
N ASN A 17 -50.27 34.92 34.05
CA ASN A 17 -50.70 33.90 35.00
C ASN A 17 -52.24 33.79 35.09
N LEU A 18 -52.71 32.63 35.55
CA LEU A 18 -53.94 32.44 36.34
C LEU A 18 -53.56 31.43 37.45
N ALA A 19 -53.34 31.84 38.72
CA ALA A 19 -54.32 31.85 39.82
C ALA A 19 -55.09 30.51 39.96
N LEU A 20 -55.31 29.85 41.10
CA LEU A 20 -55.08 30.08 42.54
C LEU A 20 -55.66 28.80 43.22
N LEU A 21 -55.06 28.27 44.29
CA LEU A 21 -55.73 27.87 45.56
C LEU A 21 -54.81 27.01 46.47
N PRO A 22 -54.85 27.18 47.82
CA PRO A 22 -53.84 26.66 48.73
C PRO A 22 -54.34 25.58 49.73
N ASN A 23 -53.37 25.05 50.49
CA ASN A 23 -53.45 24.49 51.86
C ASN A 23 -53.99 23.06 52.06
N ASN A 24 -53.19 22.13 52.63
CA ASN A 24 -53.04 21.99 54.09
C ASN A 24 -52.05 20.87 54.49
N LYS A 25 -51.53 21.02 55.71
CA LYS A 25 -50.37 20.38 56.36
C LYS A 25 -50.48 18.87 56.64
N LYS A 26 -49.35 18.14 56.60
CA LYS A 26 -48.90 17.19 57.65
C LYS A 26 -47.37 17.15 57.74
N LYS A 27 -46.84 17.52 58.91
CA LYS A 27 -45.45 17.28 59.35
C LYS A 27 -45.37 15.88 59.96
N HIS A 28 -44.38 15.09 59.56
CA HIS A 28 -43.78 14.07 60.43
C HIS A 28 -42.26 14.25 60.44
N VAL A 29 -41.70 14.03 61.62
CA VAL A 29 -40.37 14.44 62.08
C VAL A 29 -39.36 13.30 61.92
N CYS A 30 -38.19 13.68 61.39
CA CYS A 30 -36.81 13.21 61.59
C CYS A 30 -36.43 11.71 61.50
N SER A 31 -35.54 11.39 60.55
CA SER A 31 -34.22 10.84 60.88
C SER A 31 -33.19 11.34 59.88
N GLN A 32 -32.15 12.01 60.41
CA GLN A 32 -31.02 12.53 59.66
C GLN A 32 -30.14 11.39 59.14
N GLN A 33 -29.91 11.36 57.83
CA GLN A 33 -28.73 10.72 57.28
C GLN A 33 -28.04 11.71 56.34
N GLN A 34 -27.00 12.36 56.85
CA GLN A 34 -26.12 13.24 56.07
C GLN A 34 -25.40 12.40 55.00
N ARG A 35 -25.94 12.38 53.78
CA ARG A 35 -25.16 12.07 52.59
C ARG A 35 -24.51 13.37 52.12
N LYS A 36 -23.19 13.47 52.31
CA LYS A 36 -22.37 14.51 51.68
C LYS A 36 -22.51 14.39 50.16
N THR A 37 -23.32 15.25 49.55
CA THR A 37 -23.31 15.48 48.10
C THR A 37 -22.01 16.20 47.75
N ILE A 38 -21.06 15.47 47.17
CA ILE A 38 -19.87 16.05 46.56
C ILE A 38 -20.33 16.82 45.32
N THR A 39 -20.37 18.14 45.40
CA THR A 39 -20.59 19.02 44.24
C THR A 39 -19.31 19.04 43.41
N ILE A 40 -19.26 18.22 42.36
CA ILE A 40 -18.17 18.23 41.39
C ILE A 40 -18.33 19.48 40.54
N SER A 41 -17.31 20.34 40.51
CA SER A 41 -17.30 21.53 39.66
C SER A 41 -17.40 21.13 38.19
N TRP A 42 -18.34 21.71 37.45
CA TRP A 42 -18.48 21.48 36.00
C TRP A 42 -17.20 21.77 35.22
N SER A 43 -16.35 22.68 35.71
CA SER A 43 -15.03 22.94 35.12
C SER A 43 -14.05 21.78 35.26
N LEU A 44 -14.12 20.99 36.34
CA LEU A 44 -13.32 19.77 36.49
C LEU A 44 -13.83 18.66 35.57
N VAL A 45 -15.15 18.57 35.37
CA VAL A 45 -15.74 17.60 34.43
C VAL A 45 -15.35 17.95 32.99
N CYS A 46 -15.46 19.21 32.57
CA CYS A 46 -15.02 19.65 31.26
C CYS A 46 -13.51 19.47 31.06
N GLY A 47 -12.69 19.78 32.07
CA GLY A 47 -11.25 19.55 32.04
C GLY A 47 -10.91 18.07 31.86
N PHE A 48 -11.60 17.18 32.58
CA PHE A 48 -11.42 15.73 32.45
C PHE A 48 -11.88 15.22 31.07
N MET A 49 -13.00 15.70 30.55
CA MET A 49 -13.48 15.33 29.22
C MET A 49 -12.52 15.78 28.11
N LEU A 50 -11.95 16.98 28.21
CA LEU A 50 -10.94 17.48 27.27
C LEU A 50 -9.61 16.72 27.41
N PHE A 51 -9.23 16.32 28.62
CA PHE A 51 -8.06 15.48 28.86
C PHE A 51 -8.24 14.07 28.29
N ILE A 52 -9.42 13.47 28.45
CA ILE A 52 -9.78 12.19 27.84
C ILE A 52 -9.81 12.30 26.31
N LEU A 53 -10.41 13.36 25.75
CA LEU A 53 -10.40 13.60 24.29
C LEU A 53 -8.98 13.86 23.76
N GLY A 54 -8.13 14.55 24.52
CA GLY A 54 -6.71 14.75 24.20
C GLY A 54 -5.92 13.45 24.23
N LEU A 55 -6.16 12.58 25.22
CA LEU A 55 -5.58 11.24 25.28
C LEU A 55 -6.08 10.35 24.15
N ILE A 56 -7.38 10.38 23.84
CA ILE A 56 -7.93 9.67 22.68
C ILE A 56 -7.24 10.17 21.42
N SER A 57 -7.11 11.48 21.21
CA SER A 57 -6.39 12.05 20.06
C SER A 57 -4.91 11.65 19.99
N LEU A 58 -4.23 11.57 21.14
CA LEU A 58 -2.81 11.17 21.22
C LEU A 58 -2.63 9.69 20.86
N PHE A 59 -3.61 8.84 21.18
CA PHE A 59 -3.60 7.41 20.89
C PHE A 59 -4.29 7.02 19.57
N THR A 60 -5.18 7.86 19.01
CA THR A 60 -5.83 7.64 17.71
C THR A 60 -5.04 8.25 16.55
N GLY A 61 -4.16 9.23 16.81
CA GLY A 61 -3.27 9.82 15.80
C GLY A 61 -2.23 8.84 15.22
N HIS A 62 -2.04 7.68 15.86
CA HIS A 62 -1.20 6.57 15.37
C HIS A 62 -2.01 5.37 14.87
N MET A 63 -3.34 5.48 14.79
CA MET A 63 -4.26 4.37 14.46
C MET A 63 -5.14 4.71 13.25
N LEU A 64 -4.60 5.41 12.26
CA LEU A 64 -5.32 5.70 11.00
C LEU A 64 -4.75 4.98 9.77
N SER A 65 -3.60 4.33 9.88
CA SER A 65 -3.07 3.42 8.84
C SER A 65 -3.44 1.94 9.05
N ASP A 66 -3.92 1.57 10.25
CA ASP A 66 -4.28 0.17 10.57
C ASP A 66 -5.79 -0.09 10.57
N LEU A 67 -6.63 0.93 10.36
CA LEU A 67 -8.08 0.76 10.40
C LEU A 67 -8.64 0.02 9.17
N GLU A 68 -7.96 0.06 8.01
CA GLU A 68 -8.31 -0.79 6.88
C GLU A 68 -8.09 -2.28 7.18
N TRP A 69 -7.03 -2.62 7.92
CA TRP A 69 -6.74 -4.01 8.33
C TRP A 69 -7.62 -4.48 9.50
N TYR A 70 -7.97 -3.58 10.42
CA TYR A 70 -8.86 -3.88 11.55
C TYR A 70 -10.35 -3.87 11.18
N SER A 71 -10.79 -3.09 10.18
CA SER A 71 -12.20 -3.10 9.75
C SER A 71 -12.62 -4.47 9.23
N HIS A 72 -11.72 -5.18 8.54
CA HIS A 72 -11.93 -6.56 8.11
C HIS A 72 -11.97 -7.57 9.26
N ARG A 73 -11.42 -7.23 10.44
CA ARG A 73 -11.42 -8.08 11.64
C ARG A 73 -12.55 -7.75 12.62
N LEU A 74 -13.13 -6.54 12.53
CA LEU A 74 -14.25 -6.10 13.37
C LEU A 74 -15.62 -6.38 12.74
N VAL A 75 -15.68 -6.57 11.43
CA VAL A 75 -16.85 -7.19 10.77
C VAL A 75 -16.72 -8.71 10.92
N HIS A 76 -17.38 -9.25 11.94
CA HIS A 76 -17.55 -10.68 12.28
C HIS A 76 -16.41 -11.48 12.95
N PRO A 77 -16.02 -11.16 14.21
CA PRO A 77 -15.45 -12.17 15.11
C PRO A 77 -16.51 -13.16 15.62
N ASN A 78 -17.76 -12.71 15.80
CA ASN A 78 -18.80 -13.49 16.48
C ASN A 78 -19.52 -14.52 15.60
N PHE A 79 -19.17 -14.64 14.31
CA PHE A 79 -19.78 -15.66 13.44
C PHE A 79 -18.92 -16.93 13.30
N TYR A 80 -17.65 -16.89 13.74
CA TYR A 80 -16.73 -18.01 13.56
C TYR A 80 -16.56 -18.90 14.80
N SER A 81 -17.06 -18.51 15.97
CA SER A 81 -16.91 -19.29 17.22
C SER A 81 -18.22 -19.89 17.77
N ARG A 82 -19.35 -19.76 17.06
CA ARG A 82 -20.64 -20.40 17.42
C ARG A 82 -21.26 -21.25 16.30
N LEU A 83 -20.41 -21.89 15.51
CA LEU A 83 -20.80 -23.04 14.70
C LEU A 83 -20.08 -24.30 15.22
N ASP A 84 -20.07 -24.48 16.54
CA ASP A 84 -19.88 -25.80 17.14
C ASP A 84 -21.20 -26.57 17.04
N GLY A 85 -21.45 -27.01 15.82
CA GLY A 85 -22.48 -27.98 15.45
C GLY A 85 -21.84 -29.02 14.53
N ASN A 86 -20.94 -29.82 15.09
CA ASN A 86 -20.45 -31.14 14.67
C ASN A 86 -20.39 -31.55 13.16
N TYR A 87 -20.28 -30.61 12.23
CA TYR A 87 -20.10 -30.86 10.80
C TYR A 87 -18.98 -29.95 10.27
N ARG A 88 -17.72 -30.36 10.49
CA ARG A 88 -16.61 -29.83 9.68
C ARG A 88 -16.77 -30.38 8.27
N ALA A 89 -17.52 -29.67 7.43
CA ALA A 89 -17.52 -29.93 6.00
C ALA A 89 -16.06 -29.89 5.51
N PRO A 90 -15.59 -30.90 4.75
CA PRO A 90 -14.22 -30.90 4.24
C PRO A 90 -13.96 -29.64 3.41
N ILE A 91 -12.84 -28.96 3.67
CA ILE A 91 -12.42 -27.78 2.92
C ILE A 91 -12.12 -28.23 1.48
N ASP A 92 -13.02 -27.90 0.54
CA ASP A 92 -12.76 -28.08 -0.89
C ASP A 92 -11.93 -26.90 -1.42
N ILE A 93 -10.62 -27.07 -1.44
CA ILE A 93 -9.67 -26.07 -1.95
C ILE A 93 -9.91 -25.70 -3.42
N TRP A 94 -10.66 -26.52 -4.16
CA TRP A 94 -10.98 -26.29 -5.57
C TRP A 94 -12.29 -25.53 -5.77
N LYS A 95 -13.08 -25.33 -4.70
CA LYS A 95 -14.38 -24.66 -4.75
C LYS A 95 -14.55 -23.73 -3.55
N SER A 96 -13.91 -22.57 -3.61
CA SER A 96 -14.18 -21.49 -2.64
C SER A 96 -15.40 -20.67 -3.07
N LYS A 97 -16.42 -20.57 -2.20
CA LYS A 97 -17.56 -19.67 -2.42
C LYS A 97 -17.15 -18.20 -2.52
N LEU A 98 -15.97 -17.85 -2.00
CA LEU A 98 -15.45 -16.50 -2.00
C LEU A 98 -14.71 -16.16 -3.30
N SER A 99 -14.34 -17.14 -4.14
CA SER A 99 -13.57 -16.89 -5.36
C SER A 99 -14.25 -15.88 -6.30
N LYS A 100 -15.58 -15.87 -6.32
CA LYS A 100 -16.40 -14.92 -7.11
C LYS A 100 -16.23 -13.44 -6.72
N TYR A 101 -15.71 -13.15 -5.52
CA TYR A 101 -15.45 -11.78 -5.08
C TYR A 101 -14.03 -11.31 -5.41
N TYR A 102 -13.17 -12.21 -5.90
CA TYR A 102 -11.84 -11.86 -6.39
C TYR A 102 -11.89 -11.66 -7.90
N TYR A 103 -11.74 -10.42 -8.33
CA TYR A 103 -11.64 -10.05 -9.73
C TYR A 103 -10.46 -9.11 -9.94
N GLY A 104 -9.90 -9.10 -11.15
CA GLY A 104 -8.80 -8.22 -11.49
C GLY A 104 -9.25 -6.75 -11.49
N CYS A 105 -8.54 -5.91 -10.75
CA CYS A 105 -8.72 -4.45 -10.81
C CYS A 105 -7.65 -3.86 -11.73
N SER A 106 -7.80 -4.10 -13.04
CA SER A 106 -6.83 -3.65 -14.05
C SER A 106 -7.48 -2.89 -15.20
N ASP A 107 -8.79 -2.87 -15.33
CA ASP A 107 -9.42 -2.20 -16.46
C ASP A 107 -9.20 -0.68 -16.41
N ARG A 108 -8.95 -0.08 -17.57
CA ARG A 108 -8.75 1.36 -17.70
C ARG A 108 -10.08 2.09 -17.51
N GLY A 109 -10.10 3.12 -16.67
CA GLY A 109 -11.25 4.00 -16.55
C GLY A 109 -11.66 4.58 -17.91
N ARG A 110 -12.98 4.69 -18.14
CA ARG A 110 -13.52 5.18 -19.41
C ARG A 110 -13.03 6.59 -19.72
N ASP A 111 -13.01 7.45 -18.70
CA ASP A 111 -12.63 8.85 -18.80
C ASP A 111 -11.16 9.11 -18.45
N TYR A 112 -10.35 8.05 -18.31
CA TYR A 112 -8.93 8.23 -18.03
C TYR A 112 -8.24 8.86 -19.25
N ALA A 113 -7.50 9.94 -19.03
CA ALA A 113 -6.88 10.69 -20.12
C ALA A 113 -5.91 9.80 -20.94
N PRO A 114 -5.79 9.99 -22.26
CA PRO A 114 -4.85 9.22 -23.07
C PRO A 114 -3.39 9.51 -22.69
N ALA A 115 -2.48 8.67 -23.18
CA ALA A 115 -1.05 8.92 -23.11
C ALA A 115 -0.70 10.24 -23.83
N VAL A 116 0.27 10.98 -23.28
CA VAL A 116 0.78 12.20 -23.93
C VAL A 116 1.70 11.80 -25.09
N PRO A 117 1.50 12.33 -26.31
CA PRO A 117 2.37 12.05 -27.44
C PRO A 117 3.83 12.43 -27.13
N GLU A 118 4.79 11.72 -27.73
CA GLU A 118 6.24 11.95 -27.51
C GLU A 118 6.64 13.42 -27.73
N GLN A 119 6.05 14.09 -28.73
CA GLN A 119 6.36 15.49 -29.08
C GLN A 119 5.85 16.50 -28.03
N MET A 120 4.87 16.12 -27.21
CA MET A 120 4.28 16.96 -26.16
C MET A 120 4.72 16.52 -24.74
N SER A 121 5.64 15.55 -24.68
CA SER A 121 6.14 14.98 -23.43
C SER A 121 7.05 15.95 -22.68
N ASN A 122 7.04 15.88 -21.35
CA ASN A 122 7.91 16.69 -20.49
C ASN A 122 9.40 16.28 -20.56
N GLY A 123 9.71 15.13 -21.17
CA GLY A 123 11.07 14.63 -21.37
C GLY A 123 11.13 13.10 -21.39
N TYR A 124 12.35 12.56 -21.42
CA TYR A 124 12.63 11.12 -21.41
C TYR A 124 13.03 10.66 -20.01
N LEU A 125 12.31 9.68 -19.49
CA LEU A 125 12.58 9.07 -18.21
C LEU A 125 13.31 7.74 -18.42
N LEU A 126 14.57 7.69 -18.01
CA LEU A 126 15.38 6.47 -17.94
C LEU A 126 15.25 5.87 -16.54
N ILE A 127 15.19 4.54 -16.47
CA ILE A 127 15.00 3.81 -15.21
C ILE A 127 16.03 2.69 -15.13
N ALA A 128 16.82 2.68 -14.05
CA ALA A 128 17.66 1.54 -13.68
C ALA A 128 17.00 0.81 -12.51
N ALA A 129 16.25 -0.25 -12.81
CA ALA A 129 15.50 -1.04 -11.83
C ALA A 129 16.46 -1.95 -11.04
N SER A 130 16.38 -1.91 -9.71
CA SER A 130 17.34 -2.60 -8.84
C SER A 130 16.71 -3.62 -7.88
N GLY A 131 17.56 -4.50 -7.35
CA GLY A 131 17.17 -5.55 -6.42
C GLY A 131 17.03 -6.91 -7.10
N GLY A 132 16.37 -7.88 -6.46
CA GLY A 132 16.03 -9.16 -7.10
C GLY A 132 14.97 -9.00 -8.18
N LEU A 133 14.82 -9.98 -9.09
CA LEU A 133 13.94 -9.88 -10.26
C LEU A 133 12.50 -9.43 -9.93
N ASN A 134 11.91 -9.93 -8.84
CA ASN A 134 10.58 -9.49 -8.40
C ASN A 134 10.54 -8.04 -7.88
N GLN A 135 11.64 -7.56 -7.29
CA GLN A 135 11.77 -6.17 -6.88
C GLN A 135 11.96 -5.27 -8.10
N GLN A 136 12.77 -5.70 -9.08
CA GLN A 136 12.93 -5.01 -10.35
C GLN A 136 11.61 -4.94 -11.12
N ARG A 137 10.84 -6.03 -11.16
CA ARG A 137 9.46 -6.07 -11.71
C ARG A 137 8.55 -5.04 -11.04
N THR A 138 8.64 -4.90 -9.73
CA THR A 138 7.90 -3.86 -8.98
C THR A 138 8.39 -2.46 -9.36
N GLY A 139 9.71 -2.26 -9.46
CA GLY A 139 10.32 -1.00 -9.91
C GLY A 139 9.89 -0.59 -11.32
N ILE A 140 9.85 -1.54 -12.26
CA ILE A 140 9.35 -1.31 -13.63
C ILE A 140 7.86 -0.92 -13.61
N THR A 141 7.08 -1.58 -12.76
CA THR A 141 5.66 -1.25 -12.58
C THR A 141 5.49 0.19 -12.09
N ASP A 142 6.22 0.57 -11.05
CA ASP A 142 6.24 1.93 -10.51
C ASP A 142 6.73 2.95 -11.55
N ALA A 143 7.71 2.59 -12.37
CA ALA A 143 8.28 3.46 -13.39
C ALA A 143 7.25 3.88 -14.46
N VAL A 144 6.39 2.95 -14.90
CA VAL A 144 5.30 3.30 -15.83
C VAL A 144 4.35 4.30 -15.18
N VAL A 145 4.01 4.11 -13.91
CA VAL A 145 3.12 5.03 -13.19
C VAL A 145 3.78 6.38 -12.96
N VAL A 146 5.07 6.42 -12.65
CA VAL A 146 5.83 7.68 -12.51
C VAL A 146 5.92 8.41 -13.84
N ALA A 147 6.17 7.72 -14.95
CA ALA A 147 6.16 8.33 -16.28
C ALA A 147 4.79 8.94 -16.59
N ARG A 148 3.70 8.28 -16.16
CA ARG A 148 2.34 8.82 -16.25
C ARG A 148 2.15 10.08 -15.39
N ILE A 149 2.56 10.06 -14.12
CA ILE A 149 2.47 11.22 -13.22
C ILE A 149 3.23 12.43 -13.81
N LEU A 150 4.41 12.18 -14.37
CA LEU A 150 5.27 13.21 -14.94
C LEU A 150 4.88 13.63 -16.36
N ASN A 151 3.89 13.00 -17.00
CA ASN A 151 3.62 13.14 -18.43
C ASN A 151 4.91 13.02 -19.28
N ALA A 152 5.74 12.05 -18.93
CA ALA A 152 7.04 11.80 -19.53
C ALA A 152 7.00 10.60 -20.49
N THR A 153 7.93 10.59 -21.43
CA THR A 153 8.16 9.44 -22.32
C THR A 153 9.04 8.45 -21.55
N LEU A 154 8.51 7.26 -21.29
CA LEU A 154 9.30 6.22 -20.64
C LEU A 154 10.24 5.58 -21.67
N VAL A 155 11.51 5.47 -21.33
CA VAL A 155 12.43 4.59 -22.08
C VAL A 155 12.35 3.20 -21.47
N VAL A 156 12.38 2.15 -22.30
CA VAL A 156 12.39 0.75 -21.84
C VAL A 156 13.39 0.59 -20.68
N PRO A 157 12.95 0.14 -19.49
CA PRO A 157 13.80 0.12 -18.31
C PRO A 157 15.01 -0.81 -18.44
N GLU A 158 16.10 -0.42 -17.79
CA GLU A 158 17.30 -1.22 -17.63
C GLU A 158 17.24 -2.03 -16.34
N LEU A 159 17.74 -3.26 -16.38
CA LEU A 159 17.83 -4.16 -15.23
C LEU A 159 19.23 -4.03 -14.60
N ASP A 160 19.29 -3.88 -13.28
CA ASP A 160 20.55 -3.84 -12.53
C ASP A 160 21.04 -5.25 -12.21
N HIS A 161 22.20 -5.60 -12.78
CA HIS A 161 22.87 -6.90 -12.64
C HIS A 161 23.99 -6.90 -11.59
N HIS A 162 24.21 -5.78 -10.90
CA HIS A 162 25.36 -5.61 -10.00
C HIS A 162 24.95 -5.59 -8.53
N SER A 163 23.74 -5.11 -8.23
CA SER A 163 23.31 -4.95 -6.84
C SER A 163 22.89 -6.27 -6.15
N PHE A 164 22.15 -7.14 -6.85
CA PHE A 164 21.58 -8.34 -6.23
C PHE A 164 21.31 -9.47 -7.22
N TRP A 165 20.70 -9.14 -8.36
CA TRP A 165 20.50 -10.08 -9.46
C TRP A 165 21.85 -10.35 -10.14
N LYS A 166 22.24 -11.62 -10.30
CA LYS A 166 23.57 -12.01 -10.84
C LYS A 166 23.52 -12.63 -12.24
N ASP A 167 22.33 -12.67 -12.81
CA ASP A 167 22.11 -13.15 -14.17
C ASP A 167 22.21 -11.95 -15.12
N ASP A 168 22.79 -12.16 -16.30
CA ASP A 168 23.13 -11.14 -17.28
C ASP A 168 21.99 -10.84 -18.26
N SER A 169 20.80 -11.39 -18.01
CA SER A 169 19.62 -11.18 -18.85
C SER A 169 19.09 -9.76 -18.72
N ASP A 170 19.21 -8.98 -19.78
CA ASP A 170 18.50 -7.69 -19.92
C ASP A 170 16.98 -7.84 -20.08
N PHE A 171 16.29 -6.69 -20.04
CA PHE A 171 14.82 -6.59 -20.16
C PHE A 171 14.29 -7.37 -21.37
N ILE A 172 14.96 -7.27 -22.53
CA ILE A 172 14.54 -7.93 -23.79
C ILE A 172 14.65 -9.47 -23.74
N ASN A 173 15.52 -10.00 -22.88
CA ASN A 173 15.71 -11.44 -22.74
C ASN A 173 14.57 -12.06 -21.88
N ILE A 174 14.05 -11.28 -20.93
CA ILE A 174 13.03 -11.72 -19.98
C ILE A 174 11.61 -11.36 -20.43
N PHE A 175 11.40 -10.13 -20.89
CA PHE A 175 10.09 -9.59 -21.24
C PHE A 175 9.97 -9.25 -22.72
N ASP A 176 8.76 -9.44 -23.27
CA ASP A 176 8.41 -9.06 -24.63
C ASP A 176 8.28 -7.53 -24.73
N VAL A 177 9.31 -6.89 -25.30
CA VAL A 177 9.40 -5.43 -25.43
C VAL A 177 8.31 -4.85 -26.32
N ASP A 178 8.00 -5.51 -27.44
CA ASP A 178 7.02 -4.98 -28.39
C ASP A 178 5.60 -5.11 -27.83
N TRP A 179 5.31 -6.20 -27.12
CA TRP A 179 4.08 -6.33 -26.33
C TRP A 179 4.00 -5.25 -25.24
N PHE A 180 5.07 -5.05 -24.46
CA PHE A 180 5.10 -4.05 -23.39
C PHE A 180 4.76 -2.64 -23.90
N ILE A 181 5.37 -2.23 -25.02
CA ILE A 181 5.13 -0.92 -25.65
C ILE A 181 3.71 -0.83 -26.19
N SER A 182 3.28 -1.80 -27.00
CA SER A 182 1.97 -1.75 -27.67
C SER A 182 0.79 -1.86 -26.70
N TYR A 183 0.92 -2.69 -25.65
CA TYR A 183 -0.11 -2.87 -24.63
C TYR A 183 -0.34 -1.59 -23.80
N LEU A 184 0.73 -0.86 -23.48
CA LEU A 184 0.67 0.35 -22.66
C LEU A 184 0.50 1.65 -23.46
N ALA A 185 0.42 1.59 -24.80
CA ALA A 185 0.38 2.77 -25.67
C ALA A 185 -0.77 3.75 -25.37
N LYS A 186 -1.87 3.30 -24.75
CA LYS A 186 -3.00 4.15 -24.32
C LYS A 186 -2.79 4.83 -22.97
N ASP A 187 -1.84 4.34 -22.19
CA ASP A 187 -1.57 4.77 -20.82
C ASP A 187 -0.33 5.67 -20.75
N VAL A 188 0.78 5.25 -21.38
CA VAL A 188 2.07 5.94 -21.37
C VAL A 188 2.78 5.74 -22.71
N THR A 189 3.45 6.78 -23.20
CA THR A 189 4.30 6.68 -24.38
C THR A 189 5.65 6.06 -24.00
N ILE A 190 5.99 4.93 -24.63
CA ILE A 190 7.19 4.16 -24.34
C ILE A 190 8.05 4.02 -25.60
N VAL A 191 9.35 4.29 -25.48
CA VAL A 191 10.32 4.16 -26.57
C VAL A 191 11.46 3.21 -26.18
N LYS A 192 12.04 2.50 -27.15
CA LYS A 192 13.14 1.56 -26.91
C LYS A 192 14.43 2.24 -26.44
N ARG A 193 14.67 3.47 -26.91
CA ARG A 193 15.84 4.28 -26.58
C ARG A 193 15.52 5.75 -26.77
N VAL A 194 16.28 6.63 -26.12
CA VAL A 194 16.20 8.08 -26.37
C VAL A 194 16.58 8.34 -27.84
N PRO A 195 15.82 9.16 -28.59
CA PRO A 195 16.16 9.47 -29.97
C PRO A 195 17.56 10.09 -30.11
N ASP A 196 18.33 9.64 -31.11
CA ASP A 196 19.71 10.08 -31.32
C ASP A 196 19.83 11.61 -31.48
N LYS A 197 18.81 12.25 -32.06
CA LYS A 197 18.75 13.71 -32.20
C LYS A 197 18.70 14.43 -30.84
N VAL A 198 17.93 13.88 -29.90
CA VAL A 198 17.84 14.40 -28.53
C VAL A 198 19.19 14.20 -27.85
N MET A 199 19.74 12.98 -27.87
CA MET A 199 21.03 12.67 -27.26
C MET A 199 22.17 13.56 -27.78
N ARG A 200 22.24 13.84 -29.09
CA ARG A 200 23.26 14.71 -29.69
C ARG A 200 23.08 16.19 -29.37
N SER A 201 21.86 16.63 -29.10
CA SER A 201 21.57 18.02 -28.73
C SER A 201 21.90 18.34 -27.27
N MET A 202 22.13 17.32 -26.45
CA MET A 202 22.43 17.50 -25.02
C MET A 202 23.88 17.96 -24.82
N GLU A 203 24.06 19.06 -24.09
CA GLU A 203 25.38 19.53 -23.67
C GLU A 203 26.02 18.66 -22.57
N LYS A 204 25.19 17.96 -21.79
CA LYS A 204 25.59 17.14 -20.64
C LYS A 204 24.95 15.77 -20.74
N PRO A 205 25.56 14.71 -20.17
CA PRO A 205 24.93 13.40 -20.12
C PRO A 205 23.59 13.44 -19.36
N PRO A 206 22.74 12.41 -19.53
CA PRO A 206 21.50 12.26 -18.76
C PRO A 206 21.71 12.52 -17.27
N TYR A 207 20.82 13.31 -16.67
CA TYR A 207 20.97 13.64 -15.26
C TYR A 207 20.51 12.47 -14.39
N THR A 208 21.42 11.94 -13.59
CA THR A 208 21.14 10.81 -12.71
C THR A 208 20.74 11.27 -11.31
N MET A 209 19.66 10.71 -10.77
CA MET A 209 19.27 10.95 -9.38
C MET A 209 18.67 9.71 -8.71
N ARG A 210 18.54 9.78 -7.39
CA ARG A 210 17.94 8.73 -6.57
C ARG A 210 16.76 9.29 -5.79
N VAL A 211 15.58 8.74 -6.04
CA VAL A 211 14.34 9.08 -5.32
C VAL A 211 14.28 8.30 -4.00
N PRO A 212 13.82 8.90 -2.88
CA PRO A 212 13.56 8.18 -1.64
C PRO A 212 12.56 7.03 -1.81
N ARG A 213 12.62 6.02 -0.93
CA ARG A 213 11.68 4.90 -0.98
C ARG A 213 10.28 5.35 -0.60
N LYS A 214 9.27 4.79 -1.27
CA LYS A 214 7.84 5.08 -1.05
C LYS A 214 7.52 6.58 -1.14
N SER A 215 8.10 7.27 -2.12
CA SER A 215 7.80 8.69 -2.36
C SER A 215 6.39 8.85 -2.95
N GLU A 216 5.64 9.82 -2.46
CA GLU A 216 4.29 10.15 -2.95
C GLU A 216 4.33 10.80 -4.35
N PRO A 217 3.23 10.80 -5.11
CA PRO A 217 3.15 11.45 -6.43
C PRO A 217 3.66 12.90 -6.43
N ASP A 218 3.32 13.68 -5.40
CA ASP A 218 3.72 15.09 -5.26
C ASP A 218 5.24 15.25 -5.22
N TYR A 219 5.97 14.30 -4.62
CA TYR A 219 7.44 14.33 -4.63
C TYR A 219 8.00 14.31 -6.06
N TYR A 220 7.39 13.52 -6.95
CA TYR A 220 7.81 13.46 -8.35
C TYR A 220 7.51 14.77 -9.07
N LEU A 221 6.35 15.37 -8.83
CA LEU A 221 5.97 16.66 -9.41
C LEU A 221 6.86 17.80 -8.90
N ASP A 222 7.22 17.79 -7.62
CA ASP A 222 7.99 18.89 -7.00
C ASP A 222 9.49 18.76 -7.20
N GLN A 223 10.03 17.53 -7.19
CA GLN A 223 11.47 17.29 -7.17
C GLN A 223 12.01 16.74 -8.48
N VAL A 224 11.26 15.88 -9.17
CA VAL A 224 11.74 15.20 -10.40
C VAL A 224 11.35 16.00 -11.64
N LEU A 225 10.10 16.48 -11.73
CA LEU A 225 9.59 17.20 -12.90
C LEU A 225 10.41 18.46 -13.24
N PRO A 226 10.79 19.35 -12.29
CA PRO A 226 11.56 20.55 -12.64
C PRO A 226 12.95 20.22 -13.21
N ILE A 227 13.53 19.11 -12.76
CA ILE A 227 14.81 18.60 -13.27
C ILE A 227 14.61 18.01 -14.66
N LEU A 228 13.54 17.23 -14.86
CA LEU A 228 13.20 16.63 -16.15
C LEU A 228 12.99 17.71 -17.23
N LEU A 229 12.21 18.75 -16.95
CA LEU A 229 11.98 19.86 -17.87
C LEU A 229 13.27 20.58 -18.26
N ARG A 230 14.19 20.75 -17.30
CA ARG A 230 15.48 21.44 -17.52
C ARG A 230 16.50 20.57 -18.27
N ARG A 231 16.55 19.27 -17.97
CA ARG A 231 17.58 18.35 -18.48
C ARG A 231 17.13 17.55 -19.68
N GLN A 232 15.82 17.50 -19.96
CA GLN A 232 15.13 16.72 -20.98
C GLN A 232 15.27 15.19 -20.83
N VAL A 233 16.37 14.70 -20.26
CA VAL A 233 16.61 13.27 -19.99
C VAL A 233 17.09 13.10 -18.55
N VAL A 234 16.31 12.34 -17.76
CA VAL A 234 16.63 12.04 -16.36
C VAL A 234 16.64 10.54 -16.14
N GLN A 235 17.67 10.03 -15.47
CA GLN A 235 17.77 8.64 -15.06
C GLN A 235 17.53 8.49 -13.56
N LEU A 236 16.51 7.73 -13.20
CA LEU A 236 16.27 7.34 -11.81
C LEU A 236 16.98 6.01 -11.54
N THR A 237 17.96 6.06 -10.63
CA THR A 237 18.79 4.89 -10.30
C THR A 237 18.36 4.22 -9.02
N LYS A 238 18.77 2.95 -8.91
CA LYS A 238 18.38 2.04 -7.83
C LYS A 238 16.87 2.05 -7.68
N PHE A 239 16.11 1.89 -8.76
CA PHE A 239 14.67 2.13 -8.71
C PHE A 239 13.94 0.88 -8.18
N ASP A 240 13.82 0.79 -6.85
CA ASP A 240 13.15 -0.28 -6.11
C ASP A 240 12.15 0.29 -5.09
N PHE A 241 10.85 -0.02 -5.23
CA PHE A 241 9.79 0.44 -4.31
C PHE A 241 9.87 1.96 -4.02
N ARG A 242 10.03 2.76 -5.08
CA ARG A 242 10.25 4.21 -4.95
C ARG A 242 8.97 5.03 -5.04
N LEU A 243 7.88 4.47 -5.53
CA LEU A 243 6.56 5.09 -5.52
C LEU A 243 5.74 4.57 -4.32
N ALA A 244 5.02 5.46 -3.65
CA ALA A 244 4.19 5.13 -2.49
C ALA A 244 3.09 4.11 -2.82
N ASN A 245 2.63 3.37 -1.81
CA ASN A 245 1.60 2.34 -2.00
C ASN A 245 0.19 2.92 -2.09
N HIS A 246 -0.07 4.08 -1.47
CA HIS A 246 -1.36 4.74 -1.56
C HIS A 246 -1.34 5.67 -2.78
N LEU A 247 -2.18 5.38 -3.76
CA LEU A 247 -2.32 6.13 -5.00
C LEU A 247 -3.79 6.13 -5.38
N ASP A 248 -4.18 7.10 -6.18
CA ASP A 248 -5.50 7.15 -6.79
C ASP A 248 -5.83 5.86 -7.57
N ASP A 249 -7.12 5.52 -7.60
CA ASP A 249 -7.62 4.27 -8.16
C ASP A 249 -7.13 4.00 -9.59
N GLU A 250 -7.08 5.01 -10.46
CA GLU A 250 -6.61 4.83 -11.84
C GLU A 250 -5.11 4.53 -11.93
N LEU A 251 -4.30 5.09 -11.03
CA LEU A 251 -2.87 4.79 -10.94
C LEU A 251 -2.65 3.38 -10.36
N GLN A 252 -3.47 2.95 -9.41
CA GLN A 252 -3.44 1.57 -8.92
C GLN A 252 -3.83 0.56 -10.00
N LYS A 253 -4.91 0.83 -10.74
CA LYS A 253 -5.31 0.00 -11.88
C LYS A 253 -4.21 -0.07 -12.94
N LEU A 254 -3.50 1.04 -13.18
CA LEU A 254 -2.33 1.06 -14.07
C LEU A 254 -1.19 0.18 -13.52
N ARG A 255 -0.87 0.23 -12.22
CA ARG A 255 0.09 -0.71 -11.62
C ARG A 255 -0.31 -2.17 -11.88
N CYS A 256 -1.58 -2.49 -11.65
CA CYS A 256 -2.10 -3.84 -11.90
C CYS A 256 -1.99 -4.22 -13.38
N ARG A 257 -2.35 -3.34 -14.32
CA ARG A 257 -2.18 -3.59 -15.76
C ARG A 257 -0.75 -3.91 -16.12
N VAL A 258 0.17 -3.08 -15.68
CA VAL A 258 1.58 -3.23 -16.00
C VAL A 258 2.10 -4.55 -15.45
N ASN A 259 1.85 -4.79 -14.16
CA ASN A 259 2.38 -5.96 -13.47
C ASN A 259 1.81 -7.28 -14.00
N TYR A 260 0.50 -7.36 -14.28
CA TYR A 260 -0.16 -8.63 -14.63
C TYR A 260 -0.28 -8.87 -16.14
N HIS A 261 -0.29 -7.81 -16.96
CA HIS A 261 -0.57 -7.94 -18.39
C HIS A 261 0.55 -7.41 -19.28
N ALA A 262 1.14 -6.25 -18.97
CA ALA A 262 2.18 -5.66 -19.83
C ALA A 262 3.54 -6.39 -19.69
N LEU A 263 3.90 -6.82 -18.48
CA LEU A 263 5.13 -7.58 -18.21
C LEU A 263 4.96 -9.06 -18.58
N ARG A 264 4.80 -9.29 -19.88
CA ARG A 264 4.70 -10.61 -20.49
C ARG A 264 6.10 -11.16 -20.73
N PHE A 265 6.35 -12.40 -20.30
CA PHE A 265 7.62 -13.06 -20.59
C PHE A 265 7.83 -13.28 -22.09
N THR A 266 9.09 -13.39 -22.51
CA THR A 266 9.46 -13.76 -23.89
C THR A 266 8.88 -15.12 -24.28
N LYS A 267 8.65 -15.30 -25.58
CA LYS A 267 8.05 -16.52 -26.13
C LYS A 267 8.73 -17.82 -25.67
N PRO A 268 10.08 -17.94 -25.63
CA PRO A 268 10.73 -19.16 -25.15
C PRO A 268 10.39 -19.50 -23.69
N ILE A 269 10.35 -18.49 -22.81
CA ILE A 269 10.00 -18.68 -21.39
C ILE A 269 8.53 -19.11 -21.26
N GLN A 270 7.63 -18.50 -22.04
CA GLN A 270 6.21 -18.86 -22.04
C GLN A 270 5.97 -20.28 -22.54
N GLU A 271 6.62 -20.69 -23.64
CA GLU A 271 6.50 -22.02 -24.22
C GLU A 271 7.03 -23.10 -23.27
N LEU A 272 8.15 -22.82 -22.59
CA LEU A 272 8.67 -23.71 -21.55
C LEU A 272 7.67 -23.86 -20.40
N GLY A 273 7.14 -22.74 -19.89
CA GLY A 273 6.14 -22.74 -18.82
C GLY A 273 4.87 -23.51 -19.20
N GLN A 274 4.34 -23.28 -20.40
CA GLN A 274 3.19 -24.02 -20.93
C GLN A 274 3.48 -25.51 -21.08
N THR A 275 4.68 -25.87 -21.56
CA THR A 275 5.08 -27.28 -21.68
C THR A 275 5.08 -28.00 -20.33
N ILE A 276 5.58 -27.34 -19.28
CA ILE A 276 5.55 -27.88 -17.91
C ILE A 276 4.10 -28.07 -17.45
N VAL A 277 3.25 -27.04 -17.60
CA VAL A 277 1.83 -27.11 -17.20
C VAL A 277 1.10 -28.23 -17.94
N MET A 278 1.28 -28.35 -19.26
CA MET A 278 0.68 -29.41 -20.06
C MET A 278 1.10 -30.80 -19.59
N ARG A 279 2.37 -30.99 -19.20
CA ARG A 279 2.84 -32.27 -18.66
C ARG A 279 2.18 -32.58 -17.31
N MET A 280 2.11 -31.60 -16.41
CA MET A 280 1.46 -31.76 -15.10
C MET A 280 -0.02 -32.14 -15.24
N GLN A 281 -0.74 -31.49 -16.16
CA GLN A 281 -2.15 -31.77 -16.45
C GLN A 281 -2.38 -33.16 -17.07
N LYS A 282 -1.40 -33.70 -17.81
CA LYS A 282 -1.45 -35.09 -18.30
C LYS A 282 -1.25 -36.11 -17.18
N MET A 283 -0.51 -35.77 -16.13
CA MET A 283 -0.24 -36.66 -15.00
C MET A 283 -1.40 -36.69 -13.99
N ALA A 284 -2.04 -35.54 -13.76
CA ALA A 284 -3.15 -35.42 -12.82
C ALA A 284 -4.17 -34.39 -13.30
N ARG A 285 -5.46 -34.66 -13.04
CA ARG A 285 -6.56 -33.73 -13.39
C ARG A 285 -6.43 -32.36 -12.71
N ARG A 286 -5.78 -32.31 -11.55
CA ARG A 286 -5.57 -31.10 -10.72
C ARG A 286 -4.21 -31.18 -10.05
N PHE A 287 -3.53 -30.06 -9.91
CA PHE A 287 -2.24 -30.00 -9.21
C PHE A 287 -2.11 -28.71 -8.41
N ILE A 288 -1.28 -28.72 -7.37
CA ILE A 288 -1.00 -27.56 -6.55
C ILE A 288 0.45 -27.13 -6.83
N ALA A 289 0.63 -25.86 -7.16
CA ALA A 289 1.95 -25.25 -7.26
C ALA A 289 2.25 -24.48 -5.98
N VAL A 290 3.38 -24.77 -5.34
CA VAL A 290 3.83 -24.10 -4.11
C VAL A 290 5.18 -23.46 -4.38
N HIS A 291 5.25 -22.14 -4.27
CA HIS A 291 6.51 -21.41 -4.31
C HIS A 291 7.06 -21.27 -2.89
N LEU A 292 8.09 -22.06 -2.59
CA LEU A 292 8.74 -22.07 -1.29
C LEU A 292 9.97 -21.18 -1.32
N ARG A 293 9.89 -20.06 -0.60
CA ARG A 293 10.93 -19.03 -0.53
C ARG A 293 11.77 -19.23 0.74
N PHE A 294 12.97 -19.81 0.61
CA PHE A 294 13.85 -20.24 1.72
C PHE A 294 15.16 -19.44 1.81
N GLU A 295 15.15 -18.17 1.41
CA GLU A 295 16.31 -17.30 1.56
C GLU A 295 16.58 -16.96 3.04
N PRO A 296 17.86 -16.86 3.46
CA PRO A 296 18.22 -16.63 4.86
C PRO A 296 17.58 -15.39 5.50
N ASP A 297 17.34 -14.33 4.73
CA ASP A 297 16.66 -13.13 5.19
C ASP A 297 15.17 -13.41 5.51
N MET A 298 14.48 -14.13 4.63
CA MET A 298 13.08 -14.55 4.86
C MET A 298 12.96 -15.48 6.07
N LEU A 299 13.90 -16.43 6.22
CA LEU A 299 13.95 -17.33 7.38
C LEU A 299 14.25 -16.56 8.66
N ALA A 300 15.18 -15.61 8.62
CA ALA A 300 15.48 -14.75 9.77
C ALA A 300 14.24 -13.94 10.19
N PHE A 301 13.49 -13.37 9.24
CA PHE A 301 12.31 -12.54 9.51
C PHE A 301 11.12 -13.32 10.06
N SER A 302 11.01 -14.61 9.72
CA SER A 302 9.98 -15.47 10.31
C SER A 302 10.20 -15.76 11.80
N SER A 303 11.40 -15.48 12.33
CA SER A 303 11.81 -15.83 13.70
C SER A 303 11.56 -17.30 14.06
N CYS A 304 11.55 -18.16 13.05
CA CYS A 304 11.33 -19.59 13.17
C CYS A 304 12.62 -20.36 13.43
N TYR A 305 12.45 -21.56 14.00
CA TYR A 305 13.48 -22.58 14.05
C TYR A 305 13.13 -23.68 13.05
N PHE A 306 14.05 -23.95 12.12
CA PHE A 306 13.86 -24.88 11.02
C PHE A 306 14.62 -26.21 11.20
N GLY A 307 15.22 -26.45 12.38
CA GLY A 307 15.86 -27.72 12.72
C GLY A 307 17.36 -27.80 12.42
N GLY A 308 17.99 -26.72 11.98
CA GLY A 308 19.43 -26.62 11.65
C GLY A 308 20.36 -26.41 12.84
N GLY A 309 19.93 -26.77 14.05
CA GLY A 309 20.75 -26.68 15.28
C GLY A 309 21.17 -25.25 15.66
N ASP A 310 22.21 -25.14 16.47
CA ASP A 310 22.70 -23.83 16.97
C ASP A 310 23.38 -23.00 15.89
N LYS A 311 23.90 -23.65 14.84
CA LYS A 311 24.43 -22.96 13.66
C LYS A 311 23.35 -22.09 13.00
N GLU A 312 22.17 -22.65 12.73
CA GLU A 312 21.04 -21.89 12.17
C GLU A 312 20.62 -20.74 13.10
N ARG A 313 20.49 -21.02 14.41
CA ARG A 313 20.09 -19.99 15.38
C ARG A 313 21.04 -18.80 15.38
N ASN A 314 22.34 -19.07 15.31
CA ASN A 314 23.36 -18.04 15.29
C ASN A 314 23.34 -17.27 13.96
N GLU A 315 23.36 -17.95 12.82
CA GLU A 315 23.38 -17.32 11.50
C GLU A 315 22.14 -16.45 11.25
N LEU A 316 20.93 -16.97 11.52
CA LEU A 316 19.69 -16.20 11.39
C LEU A 316 19.59 -15.11 12.47
N GLY A 317 20.12 -15.36 13.66
CA GLY A 317 20.22 -14.38 14.75
C GLY A 317 21.03 -13.15 14.36
N GLU A 318 22.18 -13.34 13.69
CA GLU A 318 23.00 -12.23 13.19
C GLU A 318 22.27 -11.41 12.12
N ILE A 319 21.46 -12.04 11.28
CA ILE A 319 20.64 -11.33 10.29
C ILE A 319 19.56 -10.49 11.01
N ARG A 320 18.87 -11.03 12.01
CA ARG A 320 17.83 -10.30 12.78
C ARG A 320 18.38 -9.05 13.45
N LYS A 321 19.62 -9.10 13.97
CA LYS A 321 20.29 -7.94 14.60
C LYS A 321 20.43 -6.73 13.68
N ARG A 322 20.39 -6.93 12.35
CA ARG A 322 20.44 -5.84 11.37
C ARG A 322 19.14 -5.02 11.30
N TRP A 323 18.06 -5.49 11.92
CA TRP A 323 16.73 -4.88 11.85
C TRP A 323 16.19 -4.65 13.26
N THR A 324 16.00 -3.38 13.63
CA THR A 324 15.53 -2.99 14.97
C THR A 324 14.11 -3.45 15.28
N THR A 325 13.32 -3.77 14.27
CA THR A 325 11.91 -4.17 14.38
C THR A 325 11.70 -5.68 14.56
N LEU A 326 12.75 -6.50 14.44
CA LEU A 326 12.60 -7.95 14.51
C LEU A 326 12.84 -8.49 15.93
N PRO A 327 12.01 -9.44 16.40
CA PRO A 327 12.21 -10.03 17.71
C PRO A 327 13.46 -10.91 17.73
N VAL A 328 14.26 -10.76 18.79
CA VAL A 328 15.48 -11.54 19.02
C VAL A 328 15.17 -12.99 19.37
N ARG A 329 14.00 -13.26 19.97
CA ARG A 329 13.57 -14.61 20.38
C ARG A 329 12.79 -15.30 19.27
N LEU A 330 13.02 -16.61 19.18
CA LEU A 330 12.30 -17.49 18.26
C LEU A 330 10.81 -17.60 18.66
N GLN A 331 9.94 -17.70 17.66
CA GLN A 331 8.49 -17.82 17.83
C GLN A 331 7.97 -19.16 17.28
N PRO A 332 6.79 -19.63 17.74
CA PRO A 332 6.08 -20.73 17.11
C PRO A 332 5.73 -20.40 15.66
N CYS A 333 6.05 -21.32 14.75
CA CYS A 333 5.93 -21.09 13.31
C CYS A 333 4.56 -21.45 12.79
N PHE A 334 3.90 -20.50 12.14
CA PHE A 334 2.78 -20.77 11.25
C PHE A 334 3.23 -20.46 9.82
N LEU A 335 3.11 -21.45 8.93
CA LEU A 335 3.41 -21.30 7.50
C LEU A 335 2.43 -20.30 6.88
N SER A 336 2.84 -19.02 6.78
CA SER A 336 2.15 -18.06 5.91
C SER A 336 2.46 -18.42 4.46
N THR A 337 1.51 -19.07 3.80
CA THR A 337 1.67 -19.62 2.46
C THR A 337 0.72 -18.92 1.51
N ASN A 338 1.28 -18.27 0.49
CA ASN A 338 0.53 -17.84 -0.68
C ASN A 338 0.46 -19.03 -1.64
N TYR A 339 -0.70 -19.67 -1.74
CA TYR A 339 -0.92 -20.77 -2.69
C TYR A 339 -1.66 -20.26 -3.93
N PHE A 340 -1.26 -20.75 -5.10
CA PHE A 340 -2.08 -20.69 -6.31
C PHE A 340 -2.50 -22.13 -6.64
N ALA A 341 -3.81 -22.41 -6.61
CA ALA A 341 -4.38 -23.65 -7.09
C ALA A 341 -4.75 -23.49 -8.57
N MET A 342 -4.34 -24.44 -9.43
CA MET A 342 -4.70 -24.48 -10.85
C MET A 342 -5.45 -25.77 -11.21
#